data_AF-A0A847AV14-F1
#
_entry.id   AF-A0A847AV14-F1
#
_cell.length_a   1.000
_cell.length_b   1.000
_cell.length_c   1.000
_cell.angle_alpha   90.00
_cell.angle_beta   90.00
_cell.angle_gamma   90.00
#
_symmetry.space_group_name_H-M   'P 1'
#
loop_
_entity.id
_entity.type
_entity.pdbx_description
1 polymer ?
#
loop_
_entity_poly.entity_id
_entity_poly.type
_entity_poly.pdbx_seq_one_letter_code
_entity_poly.pdbx_strand_id
1 'polypeptide(L)' 'MREREVKVLNIDKEEIEKKLTDLGAVLVKDEDQINYRFDTDDSFLKKTYKGYLRIRITKNNISGETKNTMTF' A
#
# COMPACT_ATOMS: atom_id res chain seq x y z
N MET A 1 15.88 -12.45 3.64
CA MET A 1 15.46 -12.04 2.29
C MET A 1 15.83 -10.58 2.13
N ARG A 2 16.55 -10.18 1.07
CA ARG A 2 16.87 -8.76 0.81
C ARG A 2 15.93 -8.28 -0.29
N GLU A 3 14.92 -7.50 0.07
CA GLU A 3 13.99 -6.89 -0.87
C GLU A 3 14.51 -5.53 -1.32
N ARG A 4 14.29 -5.18 -2.59
CA ARG A 4 14.59 -3.87 -3.15
C ARG A 4 13.34 -3.36 -3.86
N GLU A 5 12.74 -2.33 -3.29
CA GLU A 5 11.56 -1.65 -3.84
C GLU A 5 11.98 -0.26 -4.37
N VAL A 6 11.43 0.13 -5.53
CA VAL A 6 11.64 1.46 -6.11
C VAL A 6 10.30 2.13 -6.30
N LYS A 7 10.12 3.30 -5.69
CA LYS A 7 8.91 4.12 -5.87
C LYS A 7 9.13 5.12 -7.00
N VAL A 8 8.36 4.99 -8.07
CA VAL A 8 8.33 5.93 -9.19
C VAL A 8 7.14 6.90 -8.99
N LEU A 9 7.39 8.20 -9.16
CA LEU A 9 6.38 9.25 -9.03
C LEU A 9 6.04 9.82 -10.41
N ASN A 10 4.88 10.47 -10.54
CA ASN A 10 4.42 11.13 -11.77
C ASN A 10 4.34 10.19 -12.98
N ILE A 11 3.77 9.01 -12.79
CA ILE A 11 3.51 8.07 -13.88
C ILE A 11 2.16 8.39 -14.56
N ASP A 12 2.08 8.12 -15.85
CA ASP A 12 0.80 7.98 -16.54
C ASP A 12 0.29 6.55 -16.32
N LYS A 13 -0.85 6.41 -15.65
CA LYS A 13 -1.40 5.11 -15.28
C LYS A 13 -1.78 4.28 -16.51
N GLU A 14 -2.41 4.90 -17.51
CA GLU A 14 -2.89 4.20 -18.70
C GLU A 14 -1.72 3.70 -19.56
N GLU A 15 -0.68 4.55 -19.72
CA GLU A 15 0.52 4.18 -20.46
C GLU A 15 1.25 2.99 -19.83
N ILE A 16 1.36 2.99 -18.50
CA ILE A 16 2.04 1.92 -17.76
C ILE A 16 1.24 0.61 -17.82
N GLU A 17 -0.07 0.65 -17.65
CA GLU A 17 -0.94 -0.54 -17.76
C GLU A 17 -0.84 -1.17 -19.16
N LYS A 18 -0.81 -0.34 -20.21
CA LYS A 18 -0.63 -0.82 -21.58
C LYS A 18 0.73 -1.51 -21.76
N LYS A 19 1.82 -0.87 -21.33
CA LYS A 19 3.18 -1.46 -21.41
C LYS A 19 3.27 -2.78 -20.66
N LEU A 20 2.66 -2.88 -19.48
CA LEU A 20 2.64 -4.12 -18.70
C LEU A 20 1.88 -5.23 -19.44
N THR A 21 0.73 -4.91 -20.02
CA THR A 21 -0.08 -5.86 -20.80
C THR A 21 0.68 -6.34 -22.04
N ASP A 22 1.34 -5.44 -22.77
CA ASP A 22 2.15 -5.75 -23.95
C ASP A 22 3.35 -6.67 -23.62
N LEU A 23 3.85 -6.61 -22.38
CA LEU A 23 4.90 -7.50 -21.85
C LEU A 23 4.35 -8.85 -21.32
N GLY A 24 3.04 -9.08 -21.40
CA GLY A 24 2.40 -10.30 -20.93
C GLY A 24 2.14 -10.34 -19.42
N ALA A 25 2.14 -9.19 -18.74
CA ALA A 25 1.74 -9.12 -17.34
C ALA A 25 0.25 -9.46 -17.18
N VAL A 26 -0.10 -10.04 -16.04
CA VAL A 26 -1.48 -10.38 -15.68
C VAL A 26 -1.90 -9.59 -14.44
N LEU A 27 -3.18 -9.27 -14.33
CA LEU A 27 -3.73 -8.65 -13.15
C LEU A 27 -3.68 -9.63 -11.97
N VAL A 28 -2.81 -9.37 -10.99
CA VAL A 28 -2.68 -10.20 -9.79
C VAL A 28 -3.59 -9.70 -8.66
N LYS A 29 -3.83 -8.39 -8.60
CA LYS A 29 -4.54 -7.75 -7.48
C LYS A 29 -5.11 -6.40 -7.89
N ASP A 30 -6.32 -6.11 -7.43
CA ASP A 30 -6.95 -4.79 -7.50
C ASP A 30 -7.63 -4.51 -6.15
N GLU A 31 -7.19 -3.46 -5.47
CA GLU A 31 -7.66 -3.14 -4.13
C GLU A 31 -7.55 -1.65 -3.80
N ASP A 32 -8.52 -1.18 -3.01
CA ASP A 32 -8.47 0.10 -2.35
C ASP A 32 -7.92 -0.07 -0.93
N GLN A 33 -6.98 0.79 -0.54
CA GLN A 33 -6.39 0.78 0.79
C GLN A 33 -6.55 2.12 1.49
N ILE A 34 -7.11 2.10 2.71
CA ILE A 34 -7.16 3.25 3.61
C ILE A 34 -6.26 2.94 4.81
N ASN A 35 -5.37 3.87 5.14
CA ASN A 35 -4.40 3.72 6.23
C ASN A 35 -4.58 4.83 7.25
N TYR A 36 -5.18 4.51 8.41
CA TYR A 36 -5.19 5.39 9.57
C TYR A 36 -3.90 5.19 10.34
N ARG A 37 -3.15 6.28 10.55
CA ARG A 37 -1.89 6.26 11.28
C ARG A 37 -2.06 7.02 12.59
N PHE A 38 -1.55 6.43 13.65
CA PHE A 38 -1.62 6.97 14.99
C PHE A 38 -0.21 7.08 15.55
N ASP A 39 0.03 8.20 16.22
CA ASP A 39 1.17 8.45 17.08
C ASP A 39 0.64 9.34 18.23
N THR A 40 1.42 9.49 19.29
CA THR A 40 1.12 10.47 20.32
C THR A 40 1.37 11.90 19.80
N ASP A 41 0.78 12.90 20.44
CA ASP A 41 0.95 14.31 20.05
C ASP A 41 2.43 14.73 20.05
N ASP A 42 3.25 14.15 20.94
CA ASP A 42 4.69 14.37 21.02
C ASP A 42 5.50 13.48 20.06
N SER A 43 4.85 12.70 19.19
CA SER A 43 5.45 11.79 18.19
C SER A 43 6.39 10.73 18.81
N PHE A 44 5.98 10.13 19.93
CA PHE A 44 6.78 9.17 20.69
C PHE A 44 7.16 7.95 19.85
N LEU A 45 6.24 7.37 19.08
CA LEU A 45 6.50 6.16 18.30
C LEU A 45 7.52 6.43 17.19
N LYS A 46 7.37 7.57 16.50
CA LYS A 46 8.32 7.99 15.48
C LYS A 46 9.71 8.25 16.06
N LYS A 47 9.80 8.94 17.20
CA LYS A 47 11.09 9.31 17.82
C LYS A 47 11.82 8.10 18.40
N THR A 48 11.10 7.23 19.12
CA THR A 48 11.70 6.12 19.87
C THR A 48 11.92 4.90 19.00
N TYR A 49 10.96 4.56 18.12
CA TYR A 49 10.96 3.30 17.37
C TYR A 49 11.07 3.47 15.86
N LYS A 50 11.10 4.72 15.36
CA LYS A 50 10.99 5.01 13.91
C LYS A 50 9.73 4.38 13.29
N GLY A 51 8.67 4.24 14.10
CA GLY A 51 7.43 3.53 13.74
C GLY A 51 6.18 4.37 13.95
N TYR A 52 5.02 3.76 13.74
CA TYR A 52 3.70 4.32 13.99
C TYR A 52 2.69 3.17 14.12
N LEU A 53 1.64 3.37 14.91
CA LEU A 53 0.51 2.44 14.95
C LEU A 53 -0.36 2.67 13.71
N ARG A 54 -0.85 1.60 13.09
CA ARG A 54 -1.70 1.71 11.90
C ARG A 54 -2.90 0.79 11.96
N ILE A 55 -4.06 1.33 11.59
CA ILE A 55 -5.21 0.54 11.14
C ILE A 55 -5.29 0.65 9.62
N ARG A 56 -5.18 -0.48 8.93
CA ARG A 56 -5.34 -0.60 7.48
C ARG A 56 -6.67 -1.29 7.16
N ILE A 57 -7.47 -0.63 6.33
CA ILE A 57 -8.66 -1.21 5.71
C ILE A 57 -8.29 -1.48 4.25
N THR A 58 -8.43 -2.73 3.83
CA THR A 58 -8.14 -3.17 2.46
C THR A 58 -9.42 -3.75 1.86
N LYS A 59 -9.89 -3.16 0.77
CA LYS A 59 -11.05 -3.64 0.02
C LYS A 59 -10.57 -4.25 -1.29
N ASN A 60 -10.82 -5.53 -1.49
CA ASN A 60 -10.54 -6.21 -2.75
C ASN A 60 -11.63 -5.83 -3.76
N ASN A 61 -11.26 -5.23 -4.88
CA ASN A 61 -12.20 -4.78 -5.89
C ASN A 61 -12.69 -5.91 -6.81
N ILE A 62 -12.00 -7.05 -6.82
CA ILE A 62 -12.35 -8.25 -7.59
C ILE A 62 -13.35 -9.12 -6.82
N SER A 63 -13.09 -9.40 -5.54
CA SER A 63 -13.96 -10.25 -4.70
C SER A 63 -15.00 -9.47 -3.89
N GLY A 64 -14.81 -8.16 -3.71
CA GLY A 64 -15.62 -7.33 -2.82
C GLY A 64 -15.30 -7.48 -1.33
N GLU A 65 -14.39 -8.38 -0.95
CA GLU A 65 -14.02 -8.64 0.44
C GLU A 65 -13.32 -7.43 1.08
N THR A 66 -13.68 -7.09 2.31
CA THR A 66 -13.01 -6.05 3.09
C THR A 66 -12.32 -6.66 4.30
N LYS A 67 -11.02 -6.39 4.44
CA LYS A 67 -10.19 -6.85 5.55
C LYS A 67 -9.66 -5.66 6.35
N ASN A 68 -9.84 -5.73 7.66
CA ASN A 68 -9.32 -4.76 8.62
C ASN A 68 -8.11 -5.37 9.33
N THR A 69 -6.99 -4.66 9.35
CA THR A 69 -5.75 -5.12 9.99
C THR A 69 -5.14 -4.00 10.82
N MET A 70 -4.88 -4.29 12.09
CA MET A 70 -4.13 -3.41 12.98
C MET A 70 -2.67 -3.90 13.09
N THR A 71 -1.72 -2.98 13.04
CA THR A 71 -0.28 -3.30 13.16
C THR A 71 0.42 -2.20 13.93
N PHE A 72 1.33 -2.57 14.84
CA PHE A 72 2.14 -1.68 15.68
C PHE A 72 3.62 -1.73 15.29
#